data_AF-A0A2V7L422-F1
#
_entry.id   AF-A0A2V7L422-F1
#
_cell.length_a   1.000
_cell.length_b   1.000
_cell.length_c   1.000
_cell.angle_alpha   90.00
_cell.angle_beta   90.00
_cell.angle_gamma   90.00
#
_symmetry.space_group_name_H-M   'P 1'
#
loop_
_entity.id
_entity.type
_entity.pdbx_description
1 polymer ?
#
loop_
_entity_poly.entity_id
_entity_poly.type
_entity_poly.pdbx_seq_one_letter_code
_entity_poly.pdbx_strand_id
1 'polypeptide(L)'
;MTVNGWETVIGLEVHCELATKTKLFCSCRNDFGAEPNTYVCPVCLGLPGSLPVLNERAVEFALRVGEALHCDVPEESIFHRKNYFYPDMPKNFQISQYDEPICGNGWLAVPGPDGTARRVGIERAHLEEDTGKTSHVGGG
;
A
#
# COMPACT_ATOMS: atom_id res chain seq x y z
N MET A 1 -0.34 31.32 -2.79
CA MET A 1 -0.99 32.49 -2.14
C MET A 1 -0.61 32.43 -0.69
N THR A 2 0.10 33.44 -0.18
CA THR A 2 0.46 33.50 1.24
C THR A 2 -0.68 34.11 2.03
N VAL A 3 -1.16 33.44 3.08
CA VAL A 3 -2.12 34.04 4.02
C VAL A 3 -1.31 34.68 5.14
N ASN A 4 -1.41 35.99 5.32
CA ASN A 4 -0.67 36.74 6.35
C ASN A 4 0.87 36.52 6.33
N GLY A 5 1.44 36.29 5.13
CA GLY A 5 2.87 36.02 4.97
C GLY A 5 3.30 34.56 5.15
N TRP A 6 2.37 33.64 5.40
CA TRP A 6 2.63 32.20 5.54
C TRP A 6 2.15 31.40 4.33
N GLU A 7 2.85 30.31 4.01
CA GLU A 7 2.47 29.35 2.96
C GLU A 7 2.16 27.98 3.58
N THR A 8 0.98 27.43 3.24
CA THR A 8 0.58 26.09 3.69
C THR A 8 1.12 25.04 2.72
N VAL A 9 1.86 24.07 3.25
CA VAL A 9 2.38 22.92 2.49
C VAL A 9 1.69 21.64 2.98
N ILE A 10 1.13 20.86 2.06
CA ILE A 10 0.36 19.64 2.36
C ILE A 10 0.95 18.47 1.56
N GLY A 11 1.22 17.36 2.24
CA GLY A 11 1.53 16.07 1.63
C GLY A 11 0.45 15.05 1.97
N LEU A 12 0.18 14.11 1.07
CA LEU A 12 -0.81 13.05 1.26
C LEU A 12 -0.12 11.69 1.14
N GLU A 13 -0.46 10.79 2.05
CA GLU A 13 -0.16 9.37 1.96
C GLU A 13 -1.49 8.64 1.76
N VAL A 14 -1.61 7.88 0.68
CA VAL A 14 -2.85 7.24 0.27
C VAL A 14 -2.60 5.75 0.10
N HIS A 15 -3.35 4.93 0.83
CA HIS A 15 -3.35 3.48 0.67
C HIS A 15 -4.58 3.06 -0.15
N CYS A 16 -4.33 2.27 -1.19
CA CYS A 16 -5.38 1.76 -2.09
C CYS A 16 -5.34 0.23 -2.10
N GLU A 17 -6.44 -0.40 -1.71
CA GLU A 17 -6.55 -1.86 -1.75
C GLU A 17 -6.70 -2.34 -3.20
N LEU A 18 -5.80 -3.23 -3.63
CA LEU A 18 -5.83 -3.79 -4.96
C LEU A 18 -6.91 -4.88 -5.06
N ALA A 19 -7.77 -4.79 -6.07
CA ALA A 19 -8.86 -5.75 -6.31
C ALA A 19 -8.37 -7.09 -6.90
N THR A 20 -7.38 -7.72 -6.26
CA THR A 20 -6.88 -9.06 -6.58
C THR A 20 -7.79 -10.15 -6.00
N LYS A 21 -7.75 -11.36 -6.55
CA LYS A 21 -8.51 -12.51 -5.99
C LYS A 21 -7.86 -13.11 -4.75
N THR A 22 -6.53 -13.01 -4.67
CA THR A 22 -5.71 -13.57 -3.59
C THR A 22 -4.85 -12.48 -2.96
N LYS A 23 -4.39 -12.70 -1.73
CA LYS A 23 -3.53 -11.78 -0.97
C LYS A 23 -2.18 -11.55 -1.66
N LEU A 24 -1.43 -10.55 -1.19
CA LEU A 24 -0.16 -10.15 -1.79
C LEU A 24 0.93 -11.23 -1.71
N PHE A 25 1.00 -11.98 -0.60
CA PHE A 25 2.08 -12.93 -0.33
C PHE A 25 1.63 -14.39 -0.13
N CYS A 26 0.34 -14.70 -0.31
CA CYS A 26 -0.19 -16.06 -0.22
C CYS A 26 -1.46 -16.26 -1.06
N SER A 27 -1.90 -17.51 -1.21
CA SER A 27 -3.06 -17.89 -2.01
C SER A 27 -4.41 -17.73 -1.29
N CYS A 28 -4.45 -17.20 -0.06
CA CYS A 28 -5.71 -16.90 0.61
C CYS A 28 -6.52 -15.87 -0.19
N ARG A 29 -7.85 -16.00 -0.14
CA ARG A 29 -8.79 -15.09 -0.79
C ARG A 29 -8.62 -13.65 -0.26
N ASN A 30 -8.68 -12.68 -1.17
CA ASN A 30 -8.76 -11.25 -0.84
C ASN A 30 -10.19 -10.77 -1.08
N ASP A 31 -11.02 -10.85 -0.04
CA ASP A 31 -12.44 -10.53 -0.12
C ASP A 31 -12.94 -10.10 1.26
N PHE A 32 -13.90 -9.17 1.27
CA PHE A 32 -14.38 -8.52 2.49
C PHE A 32 -15.57 -9.29 3.10
N GLY A 33 -15.73 -9.17 4.42
CA GLY A 33 -16.96 -9.59 5.12
C GLY A 33 -17.10 -11.09 5.40
N ALA A 34 -16.02 -11.87 5.29
CA ALA A 34 -16.01 -13.25 5.74
C ALA A 34 -16.00 -13.38 7.28
N GLU A 35 -16.35 -14.58 7.77
CA GLU A 35 -16.22 -14.90 9.20
C GLU A 35 -14.77 -14.72 9.67
N PRO A 36 -14.55 -14.25 10.92
CA PRO A 36 -13.21 -13.98 11.44
C PRO A 36 -12.28 -15.18 11.30
N ASN A 37 -11.06 -14.93 10.80
CA ASN A 37 -9.99 -15.91 10.67
C ASN A 37 -10.32 -17.12 9.75
N THR A 38 -11.18 -16.96 8.74
CA THR A 38 -11.46 -18.01 7.74
C THR A 38 -10.62 -17.91 6.47
N TYR A 39 -10.26 -16.70 6.03
CA TYR A 39 -9.36 -16.48 4.89
C TYR A 39 -7.90 -16.34 5.34
N VAL A 40 -7.39 -17.38 5.99
CA VAL A 40 -6.05 -17.39 6.59
C VAL A 40 -5.26 -18.66 6.24
N CYS A 41 -3.94 -18.58 6.34
CA CYS A 41 -3.01 -19.70 6.17
C CYS A 41 -1.74 -19.40 6.99
N PRO A 42 -0.78 -20.35 7.08
CA PRO A 42 0.46 -20.14 7.84
C PRO A 42 1.23 -18.87 7.48
N VAL A 43 1.25 -18.47 6.20
CA VAL A 43 1.98 -17.28 5.72
C VAL A 43 1.38 -15.98 6.27
N CYS A 44 0.08 -15.75 6.06
CA CYS A 44 -0.55 -14.50 6.53
C CYS A 44 -0.80 -14.50 8.04
N LEU A 45 -0.73 -15.65 8.71
CA LEU A 45 -0.69 -15.76 10.17
C LEU A 45 0.71 -15.62 10.76
N GLY A 46 1.75 -15.45 9.93
CA GLY A 46 3.13 -15.33 10.41
C GLY A 46 3.65 -16.55 11.17
N LEU A 47 3.14 -17.76 10.87
CA LEU A 47 3.56 -18.97 11.57
C LEU A 47 5.01 -19.34 11.24
N PRO A 48 5.75 -19.96 12.18
CA PRO A 48 7.13 -20.37 11.97
C PRO A 48 7.30 -21.27 10.73
N GLY A 49 8.33 -21.00 9.92
CA GLY A 49 8.66 -21.77 8.72
C GLY A 49 7.83 -21.45 7.48
N SER A 50 6.87 -20.52 7.56
CA SER A 50 6.14 -20.05 6.39
C SER A 50 6.94 -19.01 5.58
N LEU A 51 6.75 -18.97 4.26
CA LEU A 51 7.48 -18.09 3.35
C LEU A 51 6.51 -17.32 2.42
N PRO A 52 6.77 -16.02 2.15
CA PRO A 52 5.94 -15.21 1.26
C PRO A 52 6.17 -15.56 -0.21
N VAL A 53 5.12 -15.55 -1.02
CA VAL A 53 5.19 -15.66 -2.50
C VAL A 53 4.40 -14.51 -3.11
N LEU A 54 5.08 -13.65 -3.86
CA LEU A 54 4.49 -12.44 -4.44
C LEU A 54 3.38 -12.76 -5.45
N ASN A 55 2.32 -11.98 -5.39
CA ASN A 55 1.18 -12.05 -6.30
C ASN A 55 1.47 -11.29 -7.61
N GLU A 56 1.59 -12.02 -8.71
CA GLU A 56 1.83 -11.46 -10.06
C GLU A 56 0.78 -10.41 -10.46
N ARG A 57 -0.50 -10.64 -10.15
CA ARG A 57 -1.58 -9.72 -10.50
C ARG A 57 -1.49 -8.40 -9.71
N ALA A 58 -0.97 -8.45 -8.48
CA ALA A 58 -0.73 -7.25 -7.69
C ALA A 58 0.37 -6.38 -8.31
N VAL A 59 1.45 -7.00 -8.81
CA VAL A 59 2.53 -6.33 -9.56
C VAL A 59 1.98 -5.67 -10.82
N GLU A 60 1.20 -6.40 -11.62
CA GLU A 60 0.57 -5.86 -12.82
C GLU A 60 -0.31 -4.64 -12.51
N PHE A 61 -1.10 -4.69 -11.44
CA PHE A 61 -1.93 -3.57 -11.01
C PHE A 61 -1.11 -2.37 -10.53
N ALA A 62 -0.04 -2.60 -9.78
CA ALA A 62 0.87 -1.52 -9.36
C ALA A 62 1.51 -0.82 -10.56
N LEU A 63 1.95 -1.57 -11.58
CA LEU A 63 2.49 -1.01 -12.81
C LEU A 63 1.44 -0.23 -13.61
N ARG A 64 0.20 -0.72 -13.70
CA ARG A 64 -0.91 0.03 -14.33
C ARG A 64 -1.21 1.34 -13.60
N VAL A 65 -1.15 1.33 -12.27
CA VAL A 65 -1.29 2.56 -11.46
C VAL A 65 -0.11 3.50 -11.71
N GLY A 66 1.12 2.98 -11.76
CA GLY A 66 2.32 3.74 -12.11
C GLY A 66 2.18 4.45 -13.45
N GLU A 67 1.81 3.73 -14.49
CA GLU A 67 1.58 4.29 -15.83
C GLU A 67 0.48 5.37 -15.82
N ALA A 68 -0.64 5.11 -15.13
CA ALA A 68 -1.74 6.07 -15.01
C ALA A 68 -1.35 7.35 -14.23
N LEU A 69 -0.35 7.24 -13.35
CA LEU A 69 0.23 8.34 -12.58
C LEU A 69 1.51 8.90 -13.23
N HIS A 70 1.84 8.48 -14.45
CA HIS A 70 3.03 8.91 -15.19
C HIS A 70 4.33 8.73 -14.41
N CYS A 71 4.42 7.66 -13.60
CA CYS A 71 5.61 7.33 -12.84
C CYS A 71 6.70 6.70 -13.72
N ASP A 72 7.94 6.91 -13.34
CA ASP A 72 9.07 6.10 -13.77
C ASP A 72 8.95 4.71 -13.13
N VAL A 73 9.23 3.67 -13.92
CA VAL A 73 9.27 2.26 -13.47
C VAL A 73 10.72 1.78 -13.55
N PRO A 74 11.37 1.45 -12.42
CA PRO A 74 12.74 0.95 -12.43
C PRO A 74 12.81 -0.49 -12.96
N GLU A 75 13.98 -0.90 -13.45
CA GLU A 75 14.25 -2.28 -13.88
C GLU A 75 14.22 -3.26 -12.70
N GLU A 76 14.64 -2.80 -11.53
CA GLU A 76 14.68 -3.57 -10.28
C GLU A 76 13.89 -2.85 -9.17
N SER A 77 13.26 -3.64 -8.30
CA SER A 77 12.52 -3.14 -7.15
C SER A 77 12.56 -4.16 -6.00
N ILE A 78 12.75 -3.69 -4.76
CA ILE A 78 13.05 -4.55 -3.62
C ILE A 78 12.00 -4.41 -2.50
N PHE A 79 11.50 -5.56 -2.05
CA PHE A 79 10.70 -5.64 -0.83
C PHE A 79 11.57 -5.66 0.43
N HIS A 80 11.15 -4.86 1.40
CA HIS A 80 11.79 -4.62 2.68
C HIS A 80 10.87 -5.01 3.83
N ARG A 81 11.45 -5.21 5.01
CA ARG A 81 10.71 -5.47 6.25
C ARG A 81 10.64 -4.19 7.09
N LYS A 82 9.44 -3.61 7.20
CA LYS A 82 9.15 -2.50 8.12
C LYS A 82 8.77 -3.08 9.49
N ASN A 83 9.72 -3.12 10.41
CA ASN A 83 9.59 -3.82 11.71
C ASN A 83 8.83 -2.98 12.75
N TYR A 84 7.78 -3.54 13.35
CA TYR A 84 7.03 -2.95 14.46
C TYR A 84 6.18 -4.02 15.16
N PHE A 85 5.86 -3.79 16.44
CA PHE A 85 5.00 -4.70 17.22
C PHE A 85 3.59 -4.13 17.30
N TYR A 86 2.62 -4.86 16.77
CA TYR A 86 1.21 -4.52 16.93
C TYR A 86 0.33 -5.79 16.78
N PRO A 87 -0.79 -5.95 17.53
CA PRO A 87 -1.56 -7.20 17.54
C PRO A 87 -2.11 -7.66 16.18
N ASP A 88 -2.32 -6.74 15.23
CA ASP A 88 -2.79 -7.08 13.89
C ASP A 88 -1.68 -7.35 12.87
N MET A 89 -0.40 -7.23 13.28
CA MET A 89 0.76 -7.55 12.45
C MET A 89 1.45 -8.82 12.96
N PRO A 90 1.02 -10.02 12.53
CA PRO A 90 1.44 -11.29 13.15
C PRO A 90 2.94 -11.60 12.99
N LYS A 91 3.59 -10.99 12.00
CA LYS A 91 5.02 -11.20 11.71
C LYS A 91 5.94 -10.25 12.48
N ASN A 92 5.39 -9.25 13.18
CA ASN A 92 6.13 -8.10 13.75
C ASN A 92 6.94 -7.30 12.71
N PHE A 93 6.64 -7.48 11.43
CA PHE A 93 7.07 -6.62 10.34
C PHE A 93 6.05 -6.67 9.20
N GLN A 94 5.85 -5.55 8.55
CA GLN A 94 5.11 -5.46 7.30
C GLN A 94 6.10 -5.59 6.14
N ILE A 95 5.81 -6.47 5.18
CA ILE A 95 6.54 -6.50 3.91
C ILE A 95 6.02 -5.35 3.05
N SER A 96 6.89 -4.37 2.77
CA SER A 96 6.63 -3.15 2.00
C SER A 96 7.85 -2.85 1.11
N GLN A 97 7.97 -1.68 0.49
CA GLN A 97 9.16 -1.27 -0.27
C GLN A 97 9.75 -0.01 0.34
N TYR A 98 11.08 0.12 0.37
CA TYR A 98 11.74 1.27 0.97
C TYR A 98 12.45 2.12 -0.09
N ASP A 99 13.76 2.05 -0.21
CA ASP A 99 14.58 2.80 -1.17
C ASP A 99 14.29 2.47 -2.64
N GLU A 100 13.84 1.25 -2.95
CA GLU A 100 13.61 0.78 -4.33
C GLU A 100 12.13 0.48 -4.62
N PRO A 101 11.23 1.50 -4.69
CA PRO A 101 9.81 1.32 -4.99
C PRO A 101 9.55 0.93 -6.44
N ILE A 102 8.42 0.28 -6.70
CA ILE A 102 8.03 -0.13 -8.07
C ILE A 102 7.65 1.04 -8.99
N CYS A 103 7.27 2.20 -8.43
CA CYS A 103 6.93 3.41 -9.19
C CYS A 103 7.44 4.67 -8.46
N GLY A 104 8.07 5.60 -9.18
CA GLY A 104 8.58 6.87 -8.64
C GLY A 104 8.36 8.07 -9.57
N ASN A 105 8.56 9.29 -9.07
CA ASN A 105 8.60 10.53 -9.86
C ASN A 105 7.38 10.81 -10.77
N GLY A 106 6.19 10.38 -10.35
CA GLY A 106 4.96 10.60 -11.11
C GLY A 106 4.31 11.96 -10.88
N TRP A 107 3.13 12.14 -11.45
CA TRP A 107 2.29 13.31 -11.19
C TRP A 107 0.81 13.02 -11.50
N LEU A 108 -0.07 13.77 -10.84
CA LEU A 108 -1.51 13.77 -11.10
C LEU A 108 -1.99 15.18 -11.46
N ALA A 109 -2.76 15.30 -12.54
CA ALA A 109 -3.46 16.54 -12.87
C ALA A 109 -4.71 16.66 -11.99
N VAL A 110 -4.81 17.75 -11.22
CA VAL A 110 -5.97 18.09 -10.40
C VAL A 110 -6.59 19.40 -10.86
N PRO A 111 -7.92 19.52 -10.87
CA PRO A 111 -8.59 20.76 -11.27
C PRO A 111 -8.34 21.86 -10.23
N GLY A 112 -7.90 23.02 -10.73
CA GLY A 112 -7.78 24.25 -9.99
C GLY A 112 -9.12 24.97 -9.82
N PRO A 113 -9.26 25.87 -8.84
CA PRO A 113 -10.45 26.68 -8.61
C PRO A 113 -10.84 27.57 -9.80
N ASP A 114 -9.89 27.89 -10.66
CA ASP A 114 -10.05 28.69 -11.88
C ASP A 114 -10.29 27.82 -13.13
N GLY A 115 -10.46 26.51 -12.97
CA GLY A 115 -10.63 25.56 -14.07
C GLY A 115 -9.33 25.15 -14.76
N THR A 116 -8.17 25.67 -14.35
CA THR A 116 -6.87 25.24 -14.87
C THR A 116 -6.43 23.92 -14.23
N ALA A 117 -5.75 23.05 -14.97
CA ALA A 117 -5.17 21.84 -14.37
C ALA A 117 -3.84 22.19 -13.68
N ARG A 118 -3.69 21.79 -12.41
CA ARG A 118 -2.43 21.85 -11.69
C ARG A 118 -1.84 20.45 -11.58
N ARG A 119 -0.52 20.31 -11.70
CA ARG A 119 0.16 19.05 -11.43
C ARG A 119 0.53 18.97 -9.95
N VAL A 120 0.13 17.88 -9.32
CA VAL A 120 0.60 17.47 -7.99
C VAL A 120 1.58 16.33 -8.21
N GLY A 121 2.80 16.47 -7.70
CA GLY A 121 3.81 15.42 -7.80
C GLY A 121 3.40 14.18 -7.02
N ILE A 122 3.72 13.00 -7.58
CA ILE A 122 3.64 11.72 -6.90
C ILE A 122 5.07 11.27 -6.65
N GLU A 123 5.53 11.41 -5.40
CA GLU A 123 6.88 11.00 -5.02
C GLU A 123 7.12 9.53 -5.38
N ARG A 124 6.17 8.67 -5.01
CA ARG A 124 6.22 7.22 -5.25
C ARG A 124 4.86 6.55 -5.09
N ALA A 125 4.71 5.39 -5.73
CA ALA A 125 3.68 4.41 -5.44
C ALA A 125 4.34 3.04 -5.30
N HIS A 126 4.02 2.29 -4.26
CA HIS A 126 4.73 1.05 -3.94
C HIS A 126 3.79 -0.03 -3.42
N LEU A 127 4.24 -1.28 -3.46
CA LEU A 127 3.48 -2.43 -2.98
C LEU A 127 3.78 -2.71 -1.50
N GLU A 128 2.73 -2.98 -0.74
CA GLU A 128 2.83 -3.49 0.62
C GLU A 128 1.65 -4.39 0.98
N GLU A 129 1.83 -5.26 1.98
CA GLU A 129 0.73 -6.04 2.54
C GLU A 129 -0.04 -5.24 3.59
N ASP A 130 -1.35 -5.47 3.65
CA ASP A 130 -2.19 -4.90 4.70
C ASP A 130 -2.05 -5.66 6.03
N THR A 131 -2.47 -5.03 7.11
CA THR A 131 -2.53 -5.64 8.43
C THR A 131 -3.86 -6.39 8.65
N GLY A 132 -3.98 -7.08 9.80
CA GLY A 132 -5.27 -7.58 10.26
C GLY A 132 -6.17 -6.45 10.79
N LYS A 133 -7.35 -6.83 11.28
CA LYS A 133 -8.25 -5.90 11.99
C LYS A 133 -8.36 -6.28 13.45
N THR A 134 -8.16 -5.31 14.34
CA THR A 134 -8.47 -5.44 15.76
C THR A 134 -9.83 -4.81 16.07
N SER A 135 -10.69 -5.52 16.78
CA SER A 135 -11.94 -4.99 17.33
C SER A 135 -11.86 -5.01 18.85
N HIS A 136 -12.15 -3.88 19.49
CA HIS A 136 -12.28 -3.82 20.93
C HIS A 136 -13.67 -4.32 21.34
N VAL A 137 -13.74 -5.28 22.27
CA VAL A 137 -15.00 -5.80 22.80
C VAL A 137 -14.98 -5.64 24.32
N GLY A 138 -15.89 -4.79 24.82
CA GLY A 138 -15.95 -4.36 26.21
C GLY A 138 -15.73 -2.85 26.37
N GLY A 139 -16.20 -2.29 27.48
CA GLY A 139 -15.88 -0.95 27.96
C GLY A 139 -15.37 -1.09 29.38
N GLY A 140 -14.28 -0.39 29.70
CA GLY A 140 -13.87 -0.19 31.09
C GLY A 140 -14.90 0.63 31.86
#